data_AF-A0A2T5YEX7-F1
#
_entry.id   AF-A0A2T5YEX7-F1
#
_cell.length_a   1.000
_cell.length_b   1.000
_cell.length_c   1.000
_cell.angle_alpha   90.00
_cell.angle_beta   90.00
_cell.angle_gamma   90.00
#
_symmetry.space_group_name_H-M   'P 1'
#
loop_
_entity.id
_entity.type
_entity.pdbx_description
1 polymer ?
#
loop_
_entity_poly.entity_id
_entity_poly.type
_entity_poly.pdbx_seq_one_letter_code
_entity_poly.pdbx_strand_id
1 'polypeptide(L)'
;MSIREAFFYLYYRLYRYYTSDLFWVANRGAHWRASFSIKVLQIWLLLSLIVYYKVYTKYDLIPNQLLAPALCIVVFLLTGLNYYILEHKRPWKKYFREFDKWPKHKNRIGAVLVFLLVLLILGNMIFSFYLMSNIDWAQYR
;
A
#
# COMPACT_ATOMS: atom_id res chain seq x y z
N MET A 1 9.25 -0.61 -17.68
CA MET A 1 9.31 -0.99 -16.26
C MET A 1 8.19 -1.98 -16.02
N SER A 2 8.52 -3.21 -15.61
CA SER A 2 7.50 -4.23 -15.35
C SER A 2 6.74 -3.92 -14.05
N ILE A 3 5.55 -4.50 -13.86
CA ILE A 3 4.76 -4.34 -12.61
C ILE A 3 5.59 -4.74 -11.38
N ARG A 4 6.38 -5.81 -11.51
CA ARG A 4 7.29 -6.27 -10.46
C ARG A 4 8.36 -5.24 -10.13
N GLU A 5 9.01 -4.65 -11.15
CA GLU A 5 9.99 -3.59 -10.96
C GLU A 5 9.35 -2.35 -10.33
N ALA A 6 8.14 -1.97 -10.74
CA ALA A 6 7.40 -0.85 -10.16
C ALA A 6 7.14 -1.06 -8.66
N PHE A 7 6.72 -2.26 -8.28
CA PHE A 7 6.54 -2.65 -6.87
C PHE A 7 7.85 -2.56 -6.08
N PHE A 8 8.95 -3.16 -6.58
CA PHE A 8 10.25 -3.09 -5.89
C PHE A 8 10.82 -1.67 -5.86
N TYR A 9 10.49 -0.84 -6.84
CA TYR A 9 10.92 0.55 -6.85
C TYR A 9 10.13 1.42 -5.86
N LEU A 10 8.82 1.18 -5.71
CA LEU A 10 8.03 1.76 -4.63
C LEU A 10 8.62 1.38 -3.26
N TYR A 11 8.93 0.09 -3.07
CA TYR A 11 9.62 -0.40 -1.88
C TYR A 11 10.98 0.28 -1.65
N TYR A 12 11.79 0.42 -2.71
CA TYR A 12 13.07 1.12 -2.67
C TYR A 12 12.95 2.57 -2.25
N ARG A 13 11.98 3.31 -2.79
CA ARG A 13 11.79 4.72 -2.44
C ARG A 13 11.34 4.89 -1.00
N LEU A 14 10.44 4.03 -0.51
CA LEU A 14 10.04 4.02 0.90
C LEU A 14 11.23 3.67 1.80
N TYR A 15 12.03 2.66 1.43
CA TYR A 15 13.24 2.31 2.16
C TYR A 15 14.26 3.45 2.21
N ARG A 16 14.52 4.12 1.08
CA ARG A 16 15.44 5.28 0.99
C ARG A 16 14.93 6.48 1.80
N TYR A 17 13.62 6.68 1.86
CA TYR A 17 13.01 7.67 2.75
C TYR A 17 13.30 7.37 4.22
N TYR A 18 13.07 6.12 4.66
CA TYR A 18 13.34 5.69 6.04
C TYR A 18 14.83 5.55 6.40
N THR A 19 15.72 5.50 5.42
CA THR A 19 17.19 5.46 5.62
C THR A 19 17.87 6.82 5.42
N SER A 20 17.12 7.87 5.06
CA SER A 20 17.68 9.21 4.92
C SER A 20 18.13 9.78 6.29
N ASP A 21 19.14 10.65 6.28
CA ASP A 21 19.82 11.20 7.47
C ASP A 21 18.89 11.86 8.51
N LEU A 22 17.61 12.12 8.17
CA LEU A 22 16.62 12.63 9.11
C LEU A 22 16.38 11.67 10.32
N PHE A 23 16.71 10.39 10.19
CA PHE A 23 16.48 9.37 11.22
C PHE A 23 17.76 8.56 11.54
N TRP A 24 18.84 9.22 11.98
CA TRP A 24 20.15 8.61 12.31
C TRP A 24 20.10 7.38 13.27
N VAL A 25 19.05 7.26 14.10
CA VAL A 25 18.85 6.12 15.03
C VAL A 25 18.17 4.90 14.35
N ALA A 26 17.65 5.03 13.12
CA ALA A 26 16.66 4.11 12.55
C ALA A 26 17.14 3.20 11.40
N ASN A 27 18.45 3.13 11.11
CA ASN A 27 18.93 2.26 10.03
C ASN A 27 18.62 0.77 10.32
N ARG A 28 18.59 0.39 11.61
CA ARG A 28 18.12 -0.92 12.09
C ARG A 28 16.59 -0.99 12.03
N GLY A 29 16.05 -1.31 10.85
CA GLY A 29 14.62 -1.60 10.67
C GLY A 29 13.90 -0.84 9.55
N ALA A 30 14.63 -0.04 8.75
CA ALA A 30 14.04 0.68 7.62
C ALA A 30 13.33 -0.25 6.60
N HIS A 31 13.82 -1.48 6.43
CA HIS A 31 13.16 -2.50 5.58
C HIS A 31 11.80 -2.92 6.15
N TRP A 32 11.72 -3.21 7.46
CA TRP A 32 10.45 -3.51 8.13
C TRP A 32 9.45 -2.36 8.03
N ARG A 33 9.90 -1.11 8.21
CA ARG A 33 9.04 0.08 8.06
C ARG A 33 8.55 0.25 6.63
N ALA A 34 9.42 0.13 5.63
CA ALA A 34 9.02 0.19 4.24
C ALA A 34 8.03 -0.93 3.87
N SER A 35 8.26 -2.14 4.39
CA SER A 35 7.39 -3.30 4.18
C SER A 35 6.02 -3.07 4.82
N PHE A 36 5.99 -2.51 6.03
CA PHE A 36 4.76 -2.10 6.69
C PHE A 36 4.01 -1.02 5.92
N SER A 37 4.68 0.00 5.39
CA SER A 37 4.03 1.05 4.59
C SER A 37 3.38 0.48 3.32
N ILE A 38 4.02 -0.50 2.66
CA ILE A 38 3.40 -1.21 1.54
C ILE A 38 2.12 -1.93 1.98
N LYS A 39 2.14 -2.62 3.12
CA LYS A 39 0.94 -3.28 3.66
C LYS A 39 -0.18 -2.28 3.92
N VAL A 40 0.12 -1.12 4.51
CA VAL A 40 -0.87 -0.07 4.77
C VAL A 40 -1.50 0.41 3.47
N LEU A 41 -0.70 0.68 2.43
CA LEU A 41 -1.21 1.08 1.11
C LEU A 41 -2.10 0.01 0.48
N GLN A 42 -1.75 -1.27 0.60
CA GLN A 42 -2.57 -2.37 0.13
C GLN A 42 -3.91 -2.46 0.88
N ILE A 43 -3.89 -2.29 2.21
CA ILE A 43 -5.10 -2.30 3.04
C ILE A 43 -6.02 -1.15 2.64
N TRP A 44 -5.50 0.06 2.44
CA TRP A 44 -6.30 1.21 1.99
C TRP A 44 -6.94 0.96 0.62
N LEU A 45 -6.21 0.37 -0.32
CA LEU A 45 -6.77 -0.02 -1.61
C LEU A 45 -7.90 -1.04 -1.45
N LEU A 46 -7.71 -2.12 -0.67
CA LEU A 46 -8.77 -3.11 -0.46
C LEU A 46 -9.99 -2.51 0.25
N LEU A 47 -9.77 -1.67 1.25
CA LEU A 47 -10.85 -0.99 1.98
C LEU A 47 -11.67 -0.11 1.03
N SER A 48 -11.00 0.66 0.16
CA SER A 48 -11.68 1.49 -0.84
C SER A 48 -12.56 0.65 -1.78
N LEU A 49 -12.10 -0.54 -2.20
CA LEU A 49 -12.89 -1.44 -3.04
C LEU A 49 -14.13 -1.99 -2.33
N ILE A 50 -14.02 -2.36 -1.06
CA ILE A 50 -15.16 -2.79 -0.24
C ILE A 50 -16.18 -1.67 -0.13
N VAL A 51 -15.71 -0.44 0.10
CA VAL A 51 -16.59 0.75 0.17
C VAL A 51 -17.27 1.01 -1.17
N TYR A 52 -16.56 0.95 -2.30
CA TYR A 52 -17.17 1.10 -3.62
C TYR A 52 -18.22 0.03 -3.92
N TYR A 53 -17.95 -1.22 -3.56
CA TYR A 53 -18.93 -2.29 -3.69
C TYR A 53 -20.22 -1.93 -2.93
N LYS A 54 -20.09 -1.55 -1.65
CA LYS A 54 -21.22 -1.16 -0.82
C LYS A 54 -21.98 0.04 -1.38
N VAL A 55 -21.25 1.06 -1.87
CA VAL A 55 -21.82 2.26 -2.50
C VAL A 55 -22.65 1.90 -3.73
N TYR A 56 -22.19 0.94 -4.55
CA TYR A 56 -22.83 0.54 -5.79
C TYR A 56 -24.02 -0.40 -5.59
N THR A 57 -23.85 -1.46 -4.79
CA THR A 57 -24.89 -2.47 -4.59
C THR A 57 -25.90 -2.08 -3.52
N LYS A 58 -25.55 -1.12 -2.65
CA LYS A 58 -26.30 -0.76 -1.42
C LYS A 58 -26.37 -1.89 -0.39
N TYR A 59 -25.65 -2.98 -0.61
CA TYR A 59 -25.57 -4.12 0.29
C TYR A 59 -24.19 -4.22 0.92
N ASP A 60 -24.15 -4.70 2.16
CA ASP A 60 -22.90 -5.05 2.81
C ASP A 60 -22.32 -6.32 2.19
N LEU A 61 -21.12 -6.23 1.61
CA LEU A 61 -20.39 -7.38 1.07
C LEU A 61 -20.15 -8.46 2.13
N ILE A 62 -19.85 -8.01 3.35
CA ILE A 62 -19.54 -8.85 4.49
C ILE A 62 -20.50 -8.44 5.61
N PRO A 63 -21.30 -9.38 6.15
CA PRO A 63 -22.14 -9.10 7.29
C PRO A 63 -21.32 -8.51 8.44
N ASN A 64 -21.86 -7.53 9.17
CA ASN A 64 -21.13 -6.83 10.24
C ASN A 64 -20.49 -7.77 11.27
N GLN A 65 -21.15 -8.88 11.60
CA GLN A 65 -20.64 -9.91 12.52
C GLN A 65 -19.40 -10.66 12.00
N LEU A 66 -19.22 -10.73 10.67
CA LEU A 66 -18.08 -11.40 10.01
C LEU A 66 -17.01 -10.41 9.53
N LEU A 67 -17.27 -9.10 9.61
CA LEU A 67 -16.36 -8.09 9.07
C LEU A 67 -15.00 -8.11 9.76
N ALA A 68 -14.98 -8.12 11.10
CA ALA A 68 -13.74 -8.18 11.86
C ALA A 68 -12.91 -9.46 11.58
N PRO A 69 -13.46 -10.69 11.67
CA PRO A 69 -12.68 -11.88 11.36
C PRO A 69 -12.24 -11.95 9.88
N ALA A 70 -13.07 -11.47 8.94
CA ALA A 70 -12.69 -11.41 7.52
C ALA A 70 -11.50 -10.46 7.30
N LEU A 71 -11.51 -9.27 7.91
CA LEU A 71 -10.37 -8.34 7.84
C LEU A 71 -9.11 -8.94 8.45
N CYS A 72 -9.21 -9.66 9.58
CA CYS A 72 -8.07 -10.36 10.18
C CYS A 72 -7.46 -11.39 9.21
N ILE A 73 -8.29 -12.19 8.53
CA ILE A 73 -7.83 -13.17 7.53
C ILE A 73 -7.11 -12.47 6.38
N VAL A 74 -7.69 -11.39 5.84
CA VAL A 74 -7.09 -10.62 4.75
C VAL A 74 -5.73 -10.04 5.17
N VAL A 75 -5.64 -9.43 6.36
CA VAL A 75 -4.39 -8.88 6.89
C VAL A 75 -3.34 -9.98 7.11
N PHE A 76 -3.75 -11.16 7.57
CA PHE A 76 -2.88 -12.31 7.74
C PHE A 76 -2.32 -12.81 6.40
N LEU A 77 -3.18 -12.98 5.38
CA LEU A 77 -2.80 -13.38 4.03
C LEU A 77 -1.85 -12.36 3.38
N LEU A 78 -2.19 -11.06 3.46
CA LEU A 78 -1.33 -9.98 2.97
C LEU A 78 0.02 -9.98 3.70
N THR A 79 0.02 -10.25 5.00
CA THR A 79 1.26 -10.32 5.77
C THR A 79 2.14 -11.49 5.33
N GLY A 80 1.56 -12.68 5.12
CA GLY A 80 2.27 -13.85 4.61
C GLY A 80 2.83 -13.62 3.20
N LEU A 81 2.02 -13.06 2.29
CA LEU A 81 2.44 -12.74 0.92
C LEU A 81 3.56 -11.70 0.89
N ASN A 82 3.42 -10.59 1.62
CA ASN A 82 4.48 -9.57 1.69
C ASN A 82 5.76 -10.13 2.32
N TYR A 83 5.64 -10.98 3.35
CA TYR A 83 6.81 -11.64 3.94
C TYR A 83 7.50 -12.54 2.90
N TYR A 84 6.76 -13.33 2.14
CA TYR A 84 7.31 -14.19 1.09
C TYR A 84 7.99 -13.38 -0.04
N ILE A 85 7.39 -12.26 -0.46
CA ILE A 85 7.91 -11.47 -1.58
C ILE A 85 9.09 -10.57 -1.16
N LEU A 86 9.02 -9.97 0.02
CA LEU A 86 9.98 -8.97 0.47
C LEU A 86 11.04 -9.56 1.42
N GLU A 87 10.64 -10.34 2.41
CA GLU A 87 11.59 -10.78 3.45
C GLU A 87 12.24 -12.13 3.14
N HIS A 88 11.49 -13.07 2.58
CA HIS A 88 12.01 -14.39 2.24
C HIS A 88 13.07 -14.28 1.12
N LYS A 89 14.29 -14.78 1.40
CA LYS A 89 15.46 -14.72 0.49
C LYS A 89 15.88 -13.31 0.05
N ARG A 90 15.26 -12.24 0.59
CA ARG A 90 15.58 -10.82 0.37
C ARG A 90 15.84 -10.43 -1.10
N PRO A 91 14.94 -10.76 -2.04
CA PRO A 91 15.13 -10.48 -3.47
C PRO A 91 15.26 -8.99 -3.78
N TRP A 92 14.69 -8.12 -2.95
CA TRP A 92 14.79 -6.66 -3.09
C TRP A 92 16.22 -6.15 -3.13
N LYS A 93 17.19 -6.83 -2.50
CA LYS A 93 18.60 -6.41 -2.50
C LYS A 93 19.17 -6.33 -3.91
N LYS A 94 18.77 -7.24 -4.82
CA LYS A 94 19.19 -7.22 -6.21
C LYS A 94 18.66 -5.97 -6.92
N TYR A 95 17.36 -5.72 -6.78
CA TYR A 95 16.70 -4.56 -7.38
C TYR A 95 17.26 -3.24 -6.84
N PHE A 96 17.54 -3.14 -5.55
CA PHE A 96 18.10 -1.92 -4.95
C PHE A 96 19.46 -1.57 -5.55
N ARG A 97 20.34 -2.57 -5.71
CA ARG A 97 21.65 -2.37 -6.38
C ARG A 97 21.50 -1.91 -7.83
N GLU A 98 20.45 -2.32 -8.52
CA GLU A 98 20.15 -1.87 -9.89
C GLU A 98 19.60 -0.44 -9.90
N PHE A 99 18.72 -0.11 -8.96
CA PHE A 99 18.14 1.24 -8.84
C PHE A 99 19.14 2.28 -8.34
N ASP A 100 20.10 1.91 -7.50
CA ASP A 100 21.18 2.79 -7.07
C ASP A 100 22.08 3.23 -8.24
N LYS A 101 22.14 2.44 -9.31
CA LYS A 101 22.88 2.77 -10.54
C LYS A 101 22.09 3.66 -11.49
N TRP A 102 20.84 3.99 -11.20
CA TRP A 102 20.03 4.80 -12.11
C TRP A 102 20.52 6.26 -12.16
N PRO A 103 20.49 6.89 -13.35
CA PRO A 103 20.85 8.29 -13.48
C PRO A 103 19.87 9.19 -12.70
N LYS A 104 20.36 10.31 -12.19
CA LYS A 104 19.61 11.23 -11.31
C LYS A 104 18.25 11.64 -11.87
N HIS A 105 18.16 11.89 -13.18
CA HIS A 105 16.90 12.26 -13.84
C HIS A 105 15.84 11.15 -13.73
N LYS A 106 16.22 9.89 -13.96
CA LYS A 106 15.33 8.73 -13.90
C LYS A 106 14.84 8.50 -12.48
N ASN A 107 15.71 8.68 -11.49
CA ASN A 107 15.33 8.56 -10.09
C ASN A 107 14.37 9.68 -9.63
N ARG A 108 14.50 10.90 -10.17
CA ARG A 108 13.58 12.01 -9.87
C ARG A 108 12.18 11.75 -10.42
N ILE A 109 12.09 11.29 -11.67
CA ILE A 109 10.80 10.93 -12.29
C ILE A 109 10.13 9.80 -11.50
N GLY A 110 10.89 8.75 -11.18
CA GLY A 110 10.35 7.65 -10.37
C GLY A 110 9.89 8.11 -8.98
N ALA A 111 10.61 9.01 -8.32
CA ALA A 111 10.20 9.56 -7.03
C ALA A 111 8.85 10.28 -7.10
N VAL A 112 8.65 11.11 -8.13
CA VAL A 112 7.38 11.82 -8.36
C VAL A 112 6.26 10.83 -8.62
N LEU A 113 6.50 9.79 -9.43
CA LEU A 113 5.50 8.74 -9.69
C LEU A 113 5.08 8.00 -8.42
N VAL A 114 6.04 7.61 -7.56
CA VAL A 114 5.73 6.96 -6.28
C VAL A 114 4.90 7.88 -5.38
N PHE A 115 5.24 9.16 -5.31
CA PHE A 115 4.49 10.13 -4.51
C PHE A 115 3.06 10.33 -5.04
N LEU A 116 2.89 10.50 -6.35
CA LEU A 116 1.59 10.60 -6.99
C LEU A 116 0.74 9.35 -6.76
N LEU A 117 1.34 8.16 -6.82
CA LEU A 117 0.63 6.91 -6.56
C LEU A 117 0.12 6.83 -5.12
N VAL A 118 0.94 7.22 -4.13
CA VAL A 118 0.52 7.27 -2.73
C VAL A 118 -0.61 8.28 -2.53
N LEU A 119 -0.50 9.46 -3.12
CA LEU A 119 -1.57 10.47 -3.08
C LEU A 119 -2.85 9.98 -3.76
N LEU A 120 -2.74 9.25 -4.87
CA LEU A 120 -3.88 8.67 -5.56
C LEU A 120 -4.60 7.64 -4.69
N ILE A 121 -3.86 6.77 -3.99
CA ILE A 121 -4.45 5.80 -3.06
C ILE A 121 -5.17 6.51 -1.92
N LEU A 122 -4.53 7.52 -1.32
CA LEU A 122 -5.13 8.32 -0.24
C LEU A 122 -6.39 9.05 -0.70
N GLY A 123 -6.31 9.75 -1.83
CA GLY A 123 -7.43 10.47 -2.42
C GLY A 123 -8.57 9.53 -2.81
N ASN A 124 -8.26 8.36 -3.37
CA ASN A 124 -9.24 7.33 -3.69
C ASN A 124 -9.95 6.80 -2.43
N MET A 125 -9.21 6.56 -1.35
CA MET A 125 -9.79 6.12 -0.08
C MET A 125 -10.73 7.19 0.48
N ILE A 126 -10.30 8.45 0.56
CA ILE A 126 -11.13 9.57 1.03
C ILE A 126 -12.39 9.70 0.16
N PHE A 127 -12.22 9.65 -1.16
CA PHE A 127 -13.33 9.74 -2.11
C PHE A 127 -14.33 8.59 -1.94
N SER A 128 -13.86 7.37 -1.70
CA SER A 128 -14.74 6.22 -1.46
C SER A 128 -15.63 6.43 -0.23
N PHE A 129 -15.07 6.94 0.87
CA PHE A 129 -15.83 7.27 2.07
C PHE A 129 -16.78 8.45 1.86
N TYR A 130 -16.37 9.46 1.10
CA TYR A 130 -17.24 10.59 0.74
C TYR A 130 -18.48 10.13 -0.05
N LEU A 131 -18.31 9.24 -1.03
CA LEU A 131 -19.46 8.65 -1.74
C LEU A 131 -20.37 7.86 -0.79
N MET A 132 -19.78 7.13 0.15
CA MET A 132 -20.54 6.37 1.15
C MET A 132 -21.34 7.29 2.08
N SER A 133 -20.81 8.45 2.47
CA SER A 133 -21.51 9.39 3.36
C SER A 133 -22.67 10.12 2.70
N ASN A 134 -22.67 10.25 1.36
CA ASN A 134 -23.73 10.93 0.61
C ASN A 134 -24.98 10.07 0.37
N ILE A 135 -24.96 8.80 0.76
CA ILE A 135 -26.10 7.89 0.58
C ILE A 135 -26.95 7.89 1.85
N ASP A 136 -28.26 8.03 1.68
CA ASP A 136 -29.22 7.79 2.77
C ASP A 136 -29.41 6.27 2.97
N TRP A 137 -28.65 5.72 3.93
CA TRP A 137 -28.69 4.29 4.24
C TRP A 137 -29.99 3.86 4.93
N ALA A 138 -30.82 4.78 5.41
CA ALA A 138 -32.09 4.43 6.05
C ALA A 138 -33.08 3.80 5.04
N GLN A 139 -32.95 4.12 3.75
CA GLN A 139 -33.81 3.59 2.69
C GLN A 139 -33.48 2.14 2.30
N TYR A 140 -32.34 1.61 2.75
CA TYR A 140 -31.80 0.30 2.34
C TYR A 140 -31.61 -0.66 3.53
N ARG A 141 -32.10 -0.30 4.72
CA ARG A 141 -32.09 -1.15 5.92
C ARG A 141 -33.38 -1.94 6.07
#